data_AF-K1V9Y7-F1
#
_entry.id   AF-K1V9Y7-F1
#
_cell.length_a   1.000
_cell.length_b   1.000
_cell.length_c   1.000
_cell.angle_alpha   90.00
_cell.angle_beta   90.00
_cell.angle_gamma   90.00
#
_symmetry.space_group_name_H-M   'P 1'
#
loop_
_entity.id
_entity.type
_entity.pdbx_description
1 polymer ?
#
loop_
_entity_poly.entity_id
_entity_poly.type
_entity_poly.pdbx_seq_one_letter_code
_entity_poly.pdbx_strand_id
1 'polypeptide(L)'
;MSASNASRDSIKLFGKQRETALLAETAESDRLPHGIMLTGEKGIGKRTFAKWCAMLYLCREPENNMPCGRCRSCRNIISGEH
;
A
#
# COMPACT_ATOMS: atom_id res chain seq x y z
N MET A 1 -29.31 9.91 -6.40
CA MET A 1 -28.36 11.05 -6.37
C MET A 1 -27.27 10.65 -5.37
N SER A 2 -26.02 10.38 -5.69
CA SER A 2 -25.23 10.59 -6.90
C SER A 2 -24.15 9.51 -6.96
N ALA A 3 -23.82 9.08 -8.18
CA ALA A 3 -22.77 8.12 -8.48
C ALA A 3 -21.39 8.65 -8.05
N SER A 4 -20.59 7.81 -7.41
CA SER A 4 -19.13 7.98 -7.32
C SER A 4 -18.46 6.71 -7.83
N ASN A 5 -18.51 6.53 -9.15
CA ASN A 5 -17.58 5.68 -9.88
C ASN A 5 -16.18 6.31 -9.75
N ALA A 6 -15.42 5.89 -8.75
CA ALA A 6 -13.97 6.00 -8.78
C ALA A 6 -13.45 4.59 -9.08
N SER A 7 -12.72 4.47 -10.18
CA SER A 7 -11.89 3.30 -10.48
C SER A 7 -11.17 2.86 -9.21
N ARG A 8 -11.33 1.60 -8.82
CA ARG A 8 -10.55 0.99 -7.74
C ARG A 8 -9.12 0.86 -8.23
N ASP A 9 -8.35 1.95 -8.18
CA ASP A 9 -6.92 1.94 -8.51
C ASP A 9 -6.13 1.34 -7.34
N SER A 10 -6.49 0.12 -6.94
CA SER A 10 -5.79 -0.63 -5.92
C SER A 10 -4.62 -1.38 -6.55
N ILE A 11 -3.41 -1.18 -6.01
CA ILE A 11 -2.25 -2.00 -6.37
C ILE A 11 -2.58 -3.46 -6.11
N LYS A 12 -2.50 -4.29 -7.14
CA LYS A 12 -2.79 -5.72 -7.05
C LYS A 12 -1.54 -6.47 -6.59
N LEU A 13 -1.60 -7.04 -5.39
CA LEU A 13 -0.55 -7.91 -4.84
C LEU A 13 -0.99 -9.37 -4.91
N PHE A 14 -0.05 -10.25 -5.24
CA PHE A 14 -0.27 -11.69 -5.30
C PHE A 14 0.73 -12.41 -4.40
N GLY A 15 0.26 -13.36 -3.59
CA GLY A 15 1.13 -14.25 -2.82
C GLY A 15 2.09 -13.52 -1.86
N LYS A 16 1.61 -12.47 -1.19
CA LYS A 16 2.36 -11.63 -0.23
C LYS A 16 1.63 -11.48 1.11
N GLN A 17 0.78 -12.45 1.45
CA GLN A 17 -0.17 -12.34 2.56
C GLN A 17 0.53 -12.19 3.92
N ARG A 18 1.66 -12.89 4.11
CA ARG A 18 2.43 -12.85 5.36
C ARG A 18 3.08 -11.49 5.55
N GLU A 19 3.70 -10.98 4.49
CA GLU A 19 4.40 -9.70 4.50
C GLU A 19 3.41 -8.54 4.64
N THR A 20 2.26 -8.59 3.96
CA THR A 20 1.21 -7.59 4.13
C THR A 20 0.64 -7.59 5.54
N ALA A 21 0.41 -8.77 6.15
CA ALA A 21 -0.11 -8.87 7.52
C ALA A 21 0.87 -8.29 8.55
N LEU A 22 2.16 -8.66 8.44
CA LEU A 22 3.20 -8.13 9.32
C LEU A 22 3.28 -6.59 9.24
N LEU A 23 3.34 -6.04 8.03
CA LEU A 23 3.46 -4.59 7.86
C LEU A 23 2.20 -3.87 8.33
N ALA A 24 1.02 -4.46 8.11
CA ALA A 24 -0.23 -3.91 8.58
C ALA A 24 -0.29 -3.83 10.11
N GLU A 25 0.16 -4.87 10.81
CA GLU A 25 0.28 -4.88 12.28
C GLU A 25 1.26 -3.79 12.78
N THR A 26 2.40 -3.62 12.10
CA THR A 26 3.35 -2.56 12.46
C THR A 26 2.80 -1.16 12.22
N ALA A 27 1.99 -0.98 11.17
CA ALA A 27 1.34 0.30 10.87
C ALA A 27 0.27 0.63 11.92
N GLU A 28 -0.53 -0.36 12.31
CA GLU A 28 -1.55 -0.21 13.36
C GLU A 28 -0.91 0.07 14.73
N SER A 29 0.24 -0.54 15.02
CA SER A 29 0.97 -0.35 16.27
C SER A 29 1.85 0.92 16.32
N ASP A 30 1.87 1.74 15.26
CA ASP A 30 2.81 2.87 15.09
C ASP A 30 4.29 2.48 15.26
N ARG A 31 4.65 1.26 14.85
CA ARG A 31 6.01 0.70 14.93
C ARG A 31 6.63 0.54 13.55
N LEU A 32 6.63 1.63 12.78
CA LEU A 32 7.22 1.65 11.44
C LEU A 32 8.74 1.39 11.51
N PRO A 33 9.29 0.40 10.76
CA PRO A 33 10.73 0.25 10.63
C PRO A 33 11.36 1.48 9.96
N HIS A 34 12.55 1.89 10.41
CA HIS A 34 13.29 3.00 9.79
C HIS A 34 13.59 2.80 8.29
N GLY A 35 13.59 1.55 7.83
CA GLY A 35 13.73 1.21 6.43
C GLY A 35 13.31 -0.22 6.14
N ILE A 36 12.81 -0.45 4.92
CA ILE A 36 12.43 -1.77 4.41
C ILE A 36 13.29 -2.07 3.19
N MET A 37 14.06 -3.15 3.24
CA MET A 37 14.84 -3.65 2.10
C MET A 37 14.14 -4.84 1.46
N LEU A 38 13.72 -4.70 0.21
CA LEU A 38 13.07 -5.76 -0.55
C LEU A 38 14.09 -6.46 -1.45
N THR A 39 14.28 -7.77 -1.25
CA THR A 39 15.23 -8.60 -2.01
C THR A 39 14.52 -9.70 -2.81
N GLY A 40 15.22 -10.30 -3.76
CA GLY A 40 14.72 -11.38 -4.62
C GLY A 40 14.86 -11.09 -6.11
N GLU A 41 14.41 -12.02 -6.95
CA GLU A 41 14.62 -11.99 -8.41
C GLU A 41 13.90 -10.81 -9.11
N LYS A 42 14.35 -10.49 -10.33
CA LYS A 42 13.67 -9.51 -11.18
C LYS A 42 12.28 -10.05 -11.57
N GLY A 43 11.26 -9.19 -11.52
CA GLY A 43 9.89 -9.55 -11.93
C GLY A 43 8.97 -9.99 -10.80
N ILE A 44 9.47 -10.28 -9.59
CA ILE A 44 8.62 -10.72 -8.45
C ILE A 44 7.72 -9.63 -7.85
N GLY A 45 7.66 -8.43 -8.45
CA GLY A 45 6.81 -7.34 -7.98
C GLY A 45 7.38 -6.52 -6.81
N LYS A 46 8.70 -6.50 -6.56
CA LYS A 46 9.31 -5.71 -5.47
C LYS A 46 8.89 -4.24 -5.48
N ARG A 47 8.91 -3.58 -6.65
CA ARG A 47 8.48 -2.18 -6.80
C ARG A 47 7.00 -2.00 -6.51
N THR A 48 6.18 -2.95 -6.97
CA THR A 48 4.74 -2.98 -6.70
C THR A 48 4.46 -3.09 -5.21
N PHE A 49 5.19 -3.97 -4.51
CA PHE A 49 5.09 -4.13 -3.07
C PHE A 49 5.57 -2.88 -2.32
N ALA A 50 6.70 -2.27 -2.71
CA ALA A 50 7.19 -1.03 -2.13
C ALA A 50 6.15 0.11 -2.22
N LYS A 51 5.49 0.28 -3.38
CA LYS A 51 4.41 1.25 -3.53
C LYS A 51 3.23 0.94 -2.59
N TRP A 52 2.84 -0.32 -2.47
CA TRP A 52 1.79 -0.72 -1.54
C TRP A 52 2.18 -0.43 -0.08
N CYS A 53 3.42 -0.68 0.32
CA CYS A 53 3.91 -0.33 1.66
C CYS A 53 3.84 1.18 1.89
N ALA A 54 4.30 1.98 0.92
CA ALA A 54 4.19 3.44 1.01
C ALA A 54 2.73 3.89 1.14
N MET A 55 1.81 3.24 0.41
CA MET A 55 0.37 3.52 0.55
C MET A 55 -0.12 3.17 1.95
N LEU A 56 0.24 2.01 2.49
CA LEU A 56 -0.18 1.57 3.82
C LEU A 56 0.21 2.60 4.89
N TYR A 57 1.46 3.06 4.90
CA TYR A 57 1.96 3.97 5.93
C TYR A 57 1.57 5.44 5.73
N LEU A 58 1.28 5.87 4.50
CA LEU A 58 0.90 7.27 4.21
C LEU A 58 -0.61 7.46 4.01
N CYS A 59 -1.40 6.37 4.08
CA CYS A 59 -2.84 6.42 3.96
C CYS A 59 -3.44 7.15 5.17
N ARG A 60 -4.30 8.14 4.91
CA ARG A 60 -5.00 8.88 5.97
C ARG A 60 -6.30 8.24 6.42
N GLU A 61 -6.81 7.30 5.63
CA GLU A 61 -8.10 6.63 5.84
C GLU A 61 -7.96 5.13 5.56
N PRO A 62 -7.11 4.38 6.29
CA PRO A 62 -6.98 2.94 6.08
C PRO A 62 -8.30 2.20 6.37
N GLU A 63 -8.54 1.12 5.64
CA GLU A 63 -9.73 0.26 5.80
C GLU A 63 -9.28 -1.18 6.03
N ASN A 64 -9.72 -1.81 7.13
CA ASN A 64 -9.36 -3.20 7.46
C ASN A 64 -7.84 -3.46 7.38
N ASN A 65 -7.03 -2.55 7.95
CA ASN A 65 -5.57 -2.65 7.93
C ASN A 65 -4.94 -2.67 6.52
N MET A 66 -5.66 -2.11 5.54
CA MET A 66 -5.22 -1.96 4.15
C MET A 66 -5.30 -0.48 3.72
N PRO A 67 -4.45 -0.03 2.79
CA PRO A 67 -4.58 1.31 2.23
C PRO A 67 -5.86 1.45 1.40
N CYS A 68 -6.59 2.56 1.55
CA CYS A 68 -7.89 2.74 0.88
C CYS A 68 -7.79 2.95 -0.64
N GLY A 69 -6.62 3.27 -1.18
CA GLY A 69 -6.40 3.49 -2.61
C GLY A 69 -6.97 4.80 -3.17
N ARG A 70 -7.80 5.53 -2.41
CA ARG A 70 -8.55 6.71 -2.91
C ARG A 70 -8.12 8.05 -2.31
N CYS A 71 -7.49 8.04 -1.13
CA CYS A 71 -7.03 9.28 -0.52
C CYS A 71 -5.91 9.92 -1.35
N ARG A 72 -5.63 11.22 -1.12
CA ARG A 72 -4.60 11.98 -1.85
C ARG A 72 -3.24 11.26 -1.84
N SER A 73 -2.77 10.84 -0.67
CA SER A 73 -1.50 10.11 -0.54
C SER A 73 -1.48 8.83 -1.38
N CYS A 74 -2.54 8.03 -1.32
CA CYS A 74 -2.66 6.81 -2.12
C CYS A 74 -2.59 7.11 -3.63
N ARG A 75 -3.35 8.09 -4.13
CA ARG A 75 -3.36 8.47 -5.55
C ARG A 75 -2.02 8.99 -6.05
N ASN A 76 -1.34 9.81 -5.25
CA ASN A 76 0.02 10.29 -5.49
C ASN A 76 1.01 9.12 -5.65
N ILE A 77 0.94 8.11 -4.78
CA ILE A 77 1.83 6.94 -4.84
C ILE A 77 1.54 6.04 -6.05
N ILE A 78 0.26 5.88 -6.39
CA ILE A 78 -0.16 5.09 -7.57
C ILE A 78 0.38 5.75 -8.85
N SER A 79 0.14 7.05 -9.01
CA SER A 79 0.60 7.86 -10.16
C SER A 79 2.11 8.03 -10.21
N GLY A 80 2.80 7.91 -9.07
CA GLY A 80 4.23 8.20 -8.96
C GLY A 80 4.54 9.70 -8.81
N GLU A 81 3.52 10.50 -8.56
CA GLU A 81 3.62 11.92 -8.17
C GLU A 81 3.78 11.98 -6.65
N HIS A 82 5.02 11.91 -6.17
CA HIS A 82 5.34 11.96 -4.74
C HIS A 82 5.78 13.36 -4.31
#